data_AF-A0A067MAV8-F1
#
_entry.id   AF-A0A067MAV8-F1
#
_cell.length_a   1.000
_cell.length_b   1.000
_cell.length_c   1.000
_cell.angle_alpha   90.00
_cell.angle_beta   90.00
_cell.angle_gamma   90.00
#
_symmetry.space_group_name_H-M   'P 1'
#
loop_
_entity.id
_entity.type
_entity.pdbx_description
1 polymer ?
#
loop_
_entity_poly.entity_id
_entity_poly.type
_entity_poly.pdbx_seq_one_letter_code
_entity_poly.pdbx_strand_id
1 'polypeptide(L)'
;MATAAVLTPGDVQTILNYSTTDPSGEAPYFYVESPPAGQPRSNLHEDAHDAVIHNARGLENQFSMDTSGFEFVKHTSTETDFLDEEAIKTRYYGEVEELLKKHTGAKRVFIFDHTIRRNYDGKTGTELRGPVTRAHVDQTFDAGFARVHYHLGDEAERLLKGRVRIINVWRPIGAPVYHDPLAVADWRSVSVDKDLIPVRFIYPHREGSIFHVRHSENLKWYYLKEQTPSEVTLIKCFDSATDGRARLTPHSAFHDAGSPPEAPKRQSIEVRALVFDAE
;
A
#
# COMPACT_ATOMS: atom_id res chain seq x y z
N MET A 1 30.43 10.32 12.28
CA MET A 1 29.39 11.19 12.87
C MET A 1 28.39 11.46 11.77
N ALA A 2 27.21 10.84 11.82
CA ALA A 2 26.15 11.11 10.87
C ALA A 2 25.69 12.55 11.08
N THR A 3 25.85 13.39 10.06
CA THR A 3 25.20 14.70 10.03
C THR A 3 23.70 14.46 10.13
N ALA A 4 23.09 14.85 11.24
CA ALA A 4 21.64 14.83 11.38
C ALA A 4 21.05 15.58 10.18
N ALA A 5 20.28 14.87 9.35
CA ALA A 5 19.62 15.48 8.22
C ALA A 5 18.77 16.63 8.75
N VAL A 6 18.98 17.84 8.23
CA VAL A 6 18.17 18.99 8.58
C VAL A 6 16.76 18.71 8.05
N LEU A 7 15.84 18.38 8.96
CA LEU A 7 14.45 18.10 8.62
C LEU A 7 13.85 19.32 7.92
N THR A 8 13.18 19.10 6.79
CA THR A 8 12.44 20.17 6.13
C THR A 8 11.11 20.41 6.86
N PRO A 9 10.47 21.58 6.73
CA PRO A 9 9.21 21.87 7.40
C PRO A 9 8.13 20.82 7.10
N GLY A 10 7.70 20.10 8.14
CA GLY A 10 6.69 19.06 8.04
C GLY A 10 7.24 17.65 7.85
N ASP A 11 8.54 17.44 7.68
CA ASP A 11 9.11 16.10 7.78
C ASP A 11 8.89 15.53 9.19
N VAL A 12 8.66 14.22 9.27
CA VAL A 12 8.41 13.54 10.55
C VAL A 12 9.54 12.56 10.84
N GLN A 13 10.20 12.76 11.98
CA GLN A 13 11.07 11.75 12.58
C GLN A 13 10.19 10.74 13.33
N THR A 14 10.29 9.46 12.98
CA THR A 14 9.47 8.39 13.56
C THR A 14 10.23 7.06 13.56
N ILE A 15 9.56 6.00 13.99
CA ILE A 15 10.01 4.62 13.89
C ILE A 15 9.18 3.92 12.81
N LEU A 16 9.85 3.30 11.84
CA LEU A 16 9.22 2.38 10.88
C LEU A 16 9.56 0.94 11.25
N ASN A 17 8.55 0.06 11.13
CA ASN A 17 8.73 -1.36 11.43
C ASN A 17 9.04 -2.13 10.15
N TYR A 18 10.30 -2.56 10.02
CA TYR A 18 10.76 -3.44 8.96
C TYR A 18 10.67 -4.91 9.40
N SER A 19 11.12 -5.82 8.56
CA SER A 19 11.21 -7.24 8.89
C SER A 19 12.58 -7.82 8.61
N THR A 20 12.98 -8.78 9.44
CA THR A 20 14.09 -9.69 9.18
C THR A 20 13.59 -11.12 9.08
N THR A 21 14.37 -11.94 8.39
CA THR A 21 14.08 -13.36 8.16
C THR A 21 14.68 -14.23 9.26
N ASP A 22 14.09 -15.40 9.49
CA ASP A 22 14.60 -16.37 10.44
C ASP A 22 16.06 -16.79 10.09
N PRO A 23 16.98 -16.81 11.07
CA PRO A 23 18.38 -17.20 10.84
C PRO A 23 18.59 -18.65 10.36
N SER A 24 17.61 -19.54 10.58
CA SER A 24 17.65 -20.93 10.12
C SER A 24 17.58 -21.08 8.60
N GLY A 25 17.14 -20.04 7.89
CA GLY A 25 16.99 -20.05 6.44
C GLY A 25 15.66 -20.65 5.94
N GLU A 26 14.70 -20.92 6.84
CA GLU A 26 13.34 -21.29 6.43
C GLU A 26 12.69 -20.18 5.59
N ALA A 27 11.91 -20.58 4.56
CA ALA A 27 11.18 -19.64 3.73
C ALA A 27 10.19 -18.80 4.58
N PRO A 28 10.14 -17.46 4.42
CA PRO A 28 9.25 -16.62 5.19
C PRO A 28 7.77 -16.91 4.93
N TYR A 29 6.98 -16.95 6.00
CA TYR A 29 5.53 -17.16 5.90
C TYR A 29 4.76 -16.28 6.89
N PHE A 30 3.48 -16.07 6.59
CA PHE A 30 2.52 -15.45 7.48
C PHE A 30 1.14 -16.10 7.28
N TYR A 31 0.56 -16.63 8.36
CA TYR A 31 -0.81 -17.13 8.40
C TYR A 31 -1.79 -15.97 8.62
N VAL A 32 -2.66 -15.74 7.64
CA VAL A 32 -3.66 -14.66 7.70
C VAL A 32 -4.67 -14.92 8.81
N GLU A 33 -5.08 -16.18 8.96
CA GLU A 33 -5.96 -16.64 10.03
C GLU A 33 -5.16 -17.38 11.11
N SER A 34 -5.84 -18.10 12.00
CA SER A 34 -5.20 -18.91 13.03
C SER A 34 -4.30 -19.98 12.38
N PRO A 35 -3.02 -20.07 12.77
CA PRO A 35 -2.11 -21.09 12.24
C PRO A 35 -2.49 -22.49 12.73
N PRO A 36 -1.99 -23.56 12.08
CA PRO A 36 -2.04 -24.91 12.62
C PRO A 36 -1.53 -24.98 14.06
N ALA A 37 -2.08 -25.89 14.87
CA ALA A 37 -1.73 -26.02 16.28
C ALA A 37 -0.21 -26.20 16.47
N GLY A 38 0.38 -25.38 17.34
CA GLY A 38 1.81 -25.40 17.64
C GLY A 38 2.71 -24.63 16.65
N GLN A 39 2.15 -24.06 15.58
CA GLN A 39 2.91 -23.22 14.65
C GLN A 39 2.76 -21.74 15.01
N PRO A 40 3.85 -20.95 15.01
CA PRO A 40 3.74 -19.50 15.15
C PRO A 40 3.06 -18.94 13.91
N ARG A 41 2.36 -17.80 14.07
CA ARG A 41 1.64 -17.15 12.96
C ARG A 41 2.58 -16.73 11.82
N SER A 42 3.83 -16.43 12.14
CA SER A 42 4.86 -16.01 11.20
C SER A 42 6.23 -16.37 11.76
N ASN A 43 7.19 -16.64 10.87
CA ASN A 43 8.62 -16.77 11.19
C ASN A 43 9.42 -15.50 10.84
N LEU A 44 8.75 -14.37 10.57
CA LEU A 44 9.39 -13.06 10.41
C LEU A 44 9.54 -12.37 11.76
N HIS A 45 10.65 -11.67 11.93
CA HIS A 45 10.90 -10.83 13.10
C HIS A 45 10.66 -9.36 12.77
N GLU A 46 10.24 -8.60 13.78
CA GLU A 46 10.14 -7.15 13.68
C GLU A 46 11.53 -6.52 13.80
N ASP A 47 11.78 -5.51 12.97
CA ASP A 47 13.06 -4.80 12.92
C ASP A 47 12.76 -3.30 12.85
N ALA A 48 12.55 -2.69 14.00
CA ALA A 48 12.14 -1.29 14.12
C ALA A 48 13.36 -0.37 13.99
N HIS A 49 13.30 0.63 13.10
CA HIS A 49 14.38 1.58 12.87
C HIS A 49 13.87 3.01 12.83
N ASP A 50 14.70 3.95 13.28
CA ASP A 50 14.47 5.38 13.10
C ASP A 50 14.41 5.71 11.61
N ALA A 51 13.44 6.53 11.22
CA ALA A 51 13.24 6.97 9.86
C ALA A 51 12.76 8.42 9.81
N VAL A 52 13.10 9.10 8.73
CA VAL A 52 12.50 10.38 8.35
C VAL A 52 11.49 10.11 7.25
N ILE A 53 10.24 10.51 7.47
CA ILE A 53 9.20 10.50 6.44
C ILE A 53 9.06 11.90 5.90
N HIS A 54 9.37 12.09 4.61
CA HIS A 54 9.41 13.41 3.99
C HIS A 54 8.03 13.89 3.60
N ASN A 55 7.73 15.15 3.90
CA ASN A 55 6.46 15.77 3.52
C ASN A 55 6.43 16.10 2.02
N ALA A 56 5.50 15.49 1.29
CA ALA A 56 5.33 15.67 -0.15
C ALA A 56 4.54 16.93 -0.54
N ARG A 57 4.07 17.72 0.43
CA ARG A 57 3.29 18.94 0.14
C ARG A 57 4.07 19.94 -0.69
N GLY A 58 3.47 20.37 -1.81
CA GLY A 58 4.10 21.26 -2.79
C GLY A 58 5.10 20.55 -3.72
N LEU A 59 5.33 19.25 -3.53
CA LEU A 59 6.22 18.41 -4.34
C LEU A 59 5.43 17.33 -5.10
N GLU A 60 4.10 17.36 -5.05
CA GLU A 60 3.24 16.29 -5.61
C GLU A 60 3.52 16.04 -7.10
N ASN A 61 3.88 17.07 -7.85
CA ASN A 61 4.22 16.99 -9.28
C ASN A 61 5.57 16.30 -9.58
N GLN A 62 6.37 15.99 -8.57
CA GLN A 62 7.63 15.25 -8.72
C GLN A 62 7.43 13.73 -8.67
N PHE A 63 6.22 13.29 -8.33
CA PHE A 63 5.87 11.89 -8.16
C PHE A 63 4.91 11.44 -9.26
N SER A 64 5.12 10.22 -9.74
CA SER A 64 4.19 9.57 -10.67
C SER A 64 4.30 8.07 -10.53
N MET A 65 3.24 7.36 -10.91
CA MET A 65 3.22 5.90 -10.83
C MET A 65 4.35 5.23 -11.62
N ASP A 66 4.86 5.83 -12.69
CA ASP A 66 5.95 5.23 -13.50
C ASP A 66 7.35 5.62 -13.01
N THR A 67 7.48 6.64 -12.14
CA THR A 67 8.78 7.09 -11.61
C THR A 67 9.00 6.66 -10.16
N SER A 68 8.13 7.08 -9.25
CA SER A 68 8.19 6.79 -7.82
C SER A 68 7.35 5.58 -7.40
N GLY A 69 6.44 5.13 -8.27
CA GLY A 69 5.51 4.03 -8.00
C GLY A 69 4.21 4.48 -7.33
N PHE A 70 4.13 5.74 -6.91
CA PHE A 70 2.93 6.32 -6.34
C PHE A 70 2.65 7.71 -6.92
N GLU A 71 1.42 8.18 -6.75
CA GLU A 71 0.99 9.50 -7.21
C GLU A 71 -0.05 10.08 -6.23
N PHE A 72 0.06 11.37 -5.93
CA PHE A 72 -0.93 12.10 -5.15
C PHE A 72 -1.84 12.87 -6.11
N VAL A 73 -3.14 12.60 -6.07
CA VAL A 73 -4.10 13.15 -7.03
C VAL A 73 -5.27 13.81 -6.30
N LYS A 74 -5.77 14.91 -6.86
CA LYS A 74 -7.00 15.54 -6.37
C LYS A 74 -8.21 14.86 -7.00
N HIS A 75 -9.11 14.39 -6.17
CA HIS A 75 -10.36 13.80 -6.59
C HIS A 75 -11.40 13.97 -5.49
N THR A 76 -12.49 14.67 -5.77
CA THR A 76 -13.64 14.76 -4.86
C THR A 76 -14.61 13.64 -5.17
N SER A 77 -14.91 12.81 -4.18
CA SER A 77 -15.86 11.70 -4.29
C SER A 77 -17.27 12.16 -3.96
N THR A 78 -18.28 11.62 -4.64
CA THR A 78 -19.69 11.82 -4.22
C THR A 78 -20.00 11.01 -2.96
N GLU A 79 -19.36 9.86 -2.80
CA GLU A 79 -19.40 9.10 -1.56
C GLU A 79 -18.45 9.67 -0.52
N THR A 80 -18.99 10.07 0.63
CA THR A 80 -18.19 10.72 1.70
C THR A 80 -17.99 9.80 2.90
N ASP A 81 -19.01 9.02 3.26
CA ASP A 81 -19.02 8.30 4.54
C ASP A 81 -18.65 6.83 4.38
N PHE A 82 -18.83 6.27 3.17
CA PHE A 82 -18.53 4.87 2.84
C PHE A 82 -19.14 3.88 3.85
N LEU A 83 -20.43 4.05 4.16
CA LEU A 83 -21.17 3.21 5.11
C LEU A 83 -22.04 2.14 4.42
N ASP A 84 -22.35 2.33 3.14
CA ASP A 84 -23.21 1.45 2.35
C ASP A 84 -22.36 0.71 1.30
N GLU A 85 -22.20 -0.60 1.51
CA GLU A 85 -21.43 -1.50 0.64
C GLU A 85 -21.93 -1.48 -0.81
N GLU A 86 -23.25 -1.41 -1.02
CA GLU A 86 -23.83 -1.40 -2.36
C GLU A 86 -23.60 -0.05 -3.03
N ALA A 87 -23.71 1.06 -2.29
CA ALA A 87 -23.34 2.38 -2.80
C ALA A 87 -21.87 2.46 -3.22
N ILE A 88 -20.97 1.85 -2.43
CA ILE A 88 -19.54 1.79 -2.76
C ILE A 88 -19.34 1.05 -4.09
N LYS A 89 -19.94 -0.12 -4.25
CA LYS A 89 -19.78 -0.95 -5.46
C LYS A 89 -20.44 -0.36 -6.70
N THR A 90 -21.57 0.33 -6.53
CA THR A 90 -22.36 0.83 -7.67
C THR A 90 -21.98 2.26 -8.08
N ARG A 91 -21.45 3.08 -7.17
CA ARG A 91 -21.10 4.49 -7.44
C ARG A 91 -19.61 4.75 -7.30
N TYR A 92 -19.04 4.51 -6.12
CA TYR A 92 -17.64 4.84 -5.88
C TYR A 92 -16.66 4.03 -6.73
N TYR A 93 -16.95 2.76 -7.01
CA TYR A 93 -16.14 1.96 -7.94
C TYR A 93 -16.10 2.55 -9.36
N GLY A 94 -17.20 3.17 -9.81
CA GLY A 94 -17.23 3.89 -11.09
C GLY A 94 -16.28 5.10 -11.08
N GLU A 95 -16.31 5.90 -10.01
CA GLU A 95 -15.38 7.03 -9.85
C GLU A 95 -13.91 6.57 -9.83
N VAL A 96 -13.62 5.46 -9.13
CA VAL A 96 -12.28 4.87 -9.06
C VAL A 96 -11.82 4.37 -10.42
N GLU A 97 -12.69 3.71 -11.18
CA GLU A 97 -12.39 3.25 -12.54
C GLU A 97 -12.05 4.43 -13.47
N GLU A 98 -12.87 5.49 -13.45
CA GLU A 98 -12.61 6.70 -14.25
C GLU A 98 -11.29 7.37 -13.85
N LEU A 99 -11.03 7.51 -12.55
CA LEU A 99 -9.78 8.07 -12.01
C LEU A 99 -8.57 7.26 -12.51
N LEU A 100 -8.63 5.93 -12.37
CA LEU A 100 -7.55 5.05 -12.81
C LEU A 100 -7.35 5.15 -14.32
N LYS A 101 -8.41 5.08 -15.14
CA LYS A 101 -8.32 5.23 -16.60
C LYS A 101 -7.67 6.55 -16.99
N LYS A 102 -8.06 7.66 -16.34
CA LYS A 102 -7.51 9.00 -16.59
C LYS A 102 -6.00 9.08 -16.31
N HIS A 103 -5.54 8.55 -15.18
CA HIS A 103 -4.14 8.67 -14.75
C HIS A 103 -3.22 7.61 -15.35
N THR A 104 -3.76 6.48 -15.81
CA THR A 104 -2.97 5.33 -16.29
C THR A 104 -3.04 5.11 -17.80
N GLY A 105 -4.02 5.70 -18.48
CA GLY A 105 -4.36 5.40 -19.87
C GLY A 105 -5.01 4.03 -20.08
N ALA A 106 -5.40 3.34 -19.01
CA ALA A 106 -5.92 1.98 -19.08
C ALA A 106 -7.18 1.85 -19.95
N LYS A 107 -7.31 0.67 -20.56
CA LYS A 107 -8.49 0.28 -21.35
C LYS A 107 -9.50 -0.47 -20.50
N ARG A 108 -9.02 -1.29 -19.57
CA ARG A 108 -9.85 -2.03 -18.63
C ARG A 108 -9.36 -1.86 -17.21
N VAL A 109 -10.30 -1.72 -16.29
CA VAL A 109 -10.08 -1.74 -14.85
C VAL A 109 -10.98 -2.82 -14.27
N PHE A 110 -10.45 -3.66 -13.39
CA PHE A 110 -11.22 -4.65 -12.65
C PHE A 110 -10.95 -4.47 -11.17
N ILE A 111 -11.93 -3.92 -10.45
CA ILE A 111 -11.87 -3.73 -9.01
C ILE A 111 -12.30 -5.04 -8.35
N PHE A 112 -11.42 -5.63 -7.55
CA PHE A 112 -11.67 -6.94 -6.96
C PHE A 112 -12.00 -6.92 -5.47
N ASP A 113 -11.54 -5.91 -4.74
CA ASP A 113 -11.95 -5.68 -3.35
C ASP A 113 -11.74 -4.22 -2.94
N HIS A 114 -12.26 -3.90 -1.76
CA HIS A 114 -11.85 -2.74 -1.01
C HIS A 114 -11.72 -3.08 0.47
N THR A 115 -11.03 -2.24 1.22
CA THR A 115 -10.91 -2.37 2.68
C THR A 115 -11.11 -1.01 3.32
N ILE A 116 -12.02 -0.97 4.29
CA ILE A 116 -12.25 0.21 5.12
C ILE A 116 -11.57 0.01 6.47
N ARG A 117 -10.86 1.05 6.93
CA ARG A 117 -10.23 1.09 8.26
C ARG A 117 -10.81 2.28 9.02
N ARG A 118 -11.55 2.00 10.10
CA ARG A 118 -12.15 2.99 11.01
C ARG A 118 -12.41 2.35 12.39
N ASN A 119 -12.59 3.17 13.43
CA ASN A 119 -12.98 2.75 14.79
C ASN A 119 -12.08 1.65 15.42
N TYR A 120 -10.76 1.76 15.26
CA TYR A 120 -9.78 0.75 15.70
C TYR A 120 -9.21 0.98 17.11
N ASP A 121 -9.87 1.78 17.95
CA ASP A 121 -9.36 2.17 19.28
C ASP A 121 -9.01 0.96 20.17
N GLY A 122 -7.71 0.70 20.32
CA GLY A 122 -7.14 -0.28 21.25
C GLY A 122 -7.52 -1.75 20.99
N LYS A 123 -8.25 -2.07 19.92
CA LYS A 123 -8.67 -3.44 19.63
C LYS A 123 -7.68 -4.13 18.70
N THR A 124 -6.96 -5.10 19.24
CA THR A 124 -6.15 -6.05 18.47
C THR A 124 -6.98 -7.30 18.17
N GLY A 125 -7.10 -7.69 16.90
CA GLY A 125 -7.85 -8.87 16.49
C GLY A 125 -8.19 -8.87 15.00
N THR A 126 -8.75 -9.97 14.48
CA THR A 126 -9.17 -10.11 13.07
C THR A 126 -10.35 -9.22 12.68
N GLU A 127 -11.11 -8.71 13.67
CA GLU A 127 -12.39 -8.02 13.46
C GLU A 127 -12.29 -6.49 13.33
N LEU A 128 -11.14 -5.88 13.64
CA LEU A 128 -10.91 -4.44 13.42
C LEU A 128 -9.52 -4.19 12.83
N ARG A 129 -9.49 -3.83 11.55
CA ARG A 129 -8.27 -3.60 10.79
C ARG A 129 -7.79 -2.16 10.98
N GLY A 130 -7.06 -1.90 12.06
CA GLY A 130 -6.30 -0.65 12.21
C GLY A 130 -5.26 -0.47 11.08
N PRO A 131 -4.62 0.71 10.99
CA PRO A 131 -3.46 0.95 10.12
C PRO A 131 -2.42 -0.19 10.18
N VAL A 132 -1.88 -0.62 9.03
CA VAL A 132 -0.77 -1.59 9.01
C VAL A 132 0.53 -0.82 9.21
N THR A 133 1.23 -1.07 10.32
CA THR A 133 2.44 -0.34 10.72
C THR A 133 3.75 -1.01 10.30
N ARG A 134 3.66 -2.15 9.61
CA ARG A 134 4.80 -2.89 9.08
C ARG A 134 4.98 -2.54 7.60
N ALA A 135 6.19 -2.20 7.20
CA ALA A 135 6.51 -1.88 5.82
C ALA A 135 6.35 -3.11 4.91
N HIS A 136 5.52 -2.98 3.88
CA HIS A 136 5.17 -4.07 2.98
C HIS A 136 4.82 -3.59 1.57
N VAL A 137 4.70 -4.56 0.65
CA VAL A 137 4.06 -4.43 -0.66
C VAL A 137 3.05 -5.56 -0.78
N ASP A 138 1.83 -5.24 -1.20
CA ASP A 138 0.70 -6.18 -1.25
C ASP A 138 0.91 -7.41 -2.13
N GLN A 139 1.85 -7.37 -3.08
CA GLN A 139 2.09 -8.47 -4.02
C GLN A 139 3.58 -8.65 -4.27
N THR A 140 4.02 -9.91 -4.34
CA THR A 140 5.22 -10.24 -5.12
C THR A 140 4.91 -10.19 -6.62
N PHE A 141 5.95 -10.16 -7.47
CA PHE A 141 5.74 -10.11 -8.92
C PHE A 141 4.91 -11.29 -9.44
N ASP A 142 5.23 -12.51 -9.00
CA ASP A 142 4.46 -13.70 -9.38
C ASP A 142 3.04 -13.68 -8.82
N ALA A 143 2.84 -13.16 -7.61
CA ALA A 143 1.51 -12.99 -7.04
C ALA A 143 0.65 -11.99 -7.84
N GLY A 144 1.28 -10.95 -8.41
CA GLY A 144 0.63 -10.02 -9.31
C GLY A 144 0.03 -10.70 -10.55
N PHE A 145 0.79 -11.59 -11.18
CA PHE A 145 0.28 -12.43 -12.29
C PHE A 145 -0.81 -13.39 -11.81
N ALA A 146 -0.60 -14.06 -10.68
CA ALA A 146 -1.57 -15.00 -10.11
C ALA A 146 -2.92 -14.34 -9.80
N ARG A 147 -2.94 -13.05 -9.43
CA ARG A 147 -4.18 -12.28 -9.23
C ARG A 147 -5.00 -12.11 -10.51
N VAL A 148 -4.35 -12.01 -11.67
CA VAL A 148 -5.05 -11.95 -12.96
C VAL A 148 -5.77 -13.28 -13.22
N HIS A 149 -5.07 -14.41 -13.06
CA HIS A 149 -5.69 -15.74 -13.22
C HIS A 149 -6.83 -15.97 -12.23
N TYR A 150 -6.62 -15.61 -10.96
CA TYR A 150 -7.61 -15.83 -9.92
C TYR A 150 -8.92 -15.09 -10.18
N HIS A 151 -8.84 -13.85 -10.67
CA HIS A 151 -10.03 -13.00 -10.84
C HIS A 151 -10.66 -13.06 -12.22
N LEU A 152 -9.87 -13.32 -13.27
CA LEU A 152 -10.32 -13.21 -14.67
C LEU A 152 -10.31 -14.53 -15.44
N GLY A 153 -9.87 -15.63 -14.82
CA GLY A 153 -10.02 -17.00 -15.35
C GLY A 153 -9.61 -17.12 -16.82
N ASP A 154 -10.57 -17.45 -17.67
CA ASP A 154 -10.39 -17.71 -19.10
C ASP A 154 -9.84 -16.49 -19.88
N GLU A 155 -10.02 -15.27 -19.37
CA GLU A 155 -9.50 -14.06 -20.01
C GLU A 155 -8.04 -13.76 -19.66
N ALA A 156 -7.48 -14.41 -18.63
CA ALA A 156 -6.18 -14.06 -18.08
C ALA A 156 -5.06 -14.13 -19.11
N GLU A 157 -4.94 -15.23 -19.85
CA GLU A 157 -3.91 -15.43 -20.89
C GLU A 157 -3.96 -14.37 -21.99
N ARG A 158 -5.15 -13.86 -22.29
CA ARG A 158 -5.36 -12.82 -23.30
C ARG A 158 -4.88 -11.47 -22.77
N LEU A 159 -5.26 -11.13 -21.55
CA LEU A 159 -4.93 -9.86 -20.89
C LEU A 159 -3.45 -9.75 -20.52
N LEU A 160 -2.82 -10.87 -20.12
CA LEU A 160 -1.39 -10.93 -19.76
C LEU A 160 -0.44 -10.74 -20.95
N LYS A 161 -0.95 -10.73 -22.19
CA LYS A 161 -0.18 -10.30 -23.37
C LYS A 161 0.06 -8.79 -23.38
N GLY A 162 -0.76 -8.02 -22.67
CA GLY A 162 -0.58 -6.59 -22.47
C GLY A 162 0.12 -6.26 -21.15
N ARG A 163 0.35 -4.97 -20.92
CA ARG A 163 0.77 -4.49 -19.60
C ARG A 163 -0.40 -4.61 -18.62
N VAL A 164 -0.13 -5.19 -17.46
CA VAL A 164 -1.06 -5.28 -16.35
C VAL A 164 -0.41 -4.69 -15.10
N ARG A 165 -1.23 -4.03 -14.29
CA ARG A 165 -0.83 -3.40 -13.04
C ARG A 165 -1.83 -3.76 -11.95
N ILE A 166 -1.37 -3.76 -10.70
CA ILE A 166 -2.26 -3.68 -9.54
C ILE A 166 -2.03 -2.32 -8.91
N ILE A 167 -3.09 -1.53 -8.82
CA ILE A 167 -3.05 -0.19 -8.24
C ILE A 167 -4.08 -0.13 -7.11
N ASN A 168 -3.60 0.25 -5.93
CA ASN A 168 -4.46 0.58 -4.80
C ASN A 168 -4.80 2.08 -4.87
N VAL A 169 -6.06 2.40 -4.64
CA VAL A 169 -6.59 3.77 -4.56
C VAL A 169 -6.95 4.03 -3.11
N TRP A 170 -6.10 4.78 -2.41
CA TRP A 170 -6.22 5.06 -1.00
C TRP A 170 -6.78 6.46 -0.75
N ARG A 171 -7.85 6.55 0.04
CA ARG A 171 -8.56 7.81 0.33
C ARG A 171 -8.86 7.96 1.83
N PRO A 172 -8.58 9.13 2.43
CA PRO A 172 -9.09 9.49 3.76
C PRO A 172 -10.61 9.67 3.80
N ILE A 173 -11.23 9.32 4.91
CA ILE A 173 -12.68 9.43 5.12
C ILE A 173 -12.95 10.46 6.22
N GLY A 174 -13.90 11.37 5.96
CA GLY A 174 -14.44 12.31 6.95
C GLY A 174 -13.54 13.50 7.34
N ALA A 175 -12.26 13.27 7.61
CA ALA A 175 -11.35 14.31 8.10
C ALA A 175 -9.93 14.20 7.48
N PRO A 176 -9.13 15.27 7.54
CA PRO A 176 -7.71 15.21 7.22
C PRO A 176 -6.98 14.18 8.09
N VAL A 177 -5.93 13.58 7.53
CA VAL A 177 -5.15 12.56 8.21
C VAL A 177 -4.10 13.19 9.11
N TYR A 178 -4.35 13.14 10.41
CA TYR A 178 -3.40 13.52 11.46
C TYR A 178 -2.67 12.28 11.97
N HIS A 179 -3.40 11.34 12.57
CA HIS A 179 -2.81 10.14 13.14
C HIS A 179 -2.55 9.04 12.12
N ASP A 180 -1.50 8.26 12.36
CA ASP A 180 -1.12 7.10 11.55
C ASP A 180 -1.06 7.38 10.04
N PRO A 181 -0.40 8.44 9.52
CA PRO A 181 -0.44 8.74 8.09
C PRO A 181 0.13 7.61 7.21
N LEU A 182 -0.22 7.61 5.93
CA LEU A 182 0.29 6.65 4.97
C LEU A 182 1.66 7.12 4.44
N ALA A 183 2.72 6.39 4.78
CA ALA A 183 4.03 6.52 4.16
C ALA A 183 4.12 5.62 2.93
N VAL A 184 4.74 6.14 1.87
CA VAL A 184 5.05 5.46 0.61
C VAL A 184 6.52 5.66 0.27
N ALA A 185 7.22 4.58 -0.09
CA ALA A 185 8.63 4.67 -0.47
C ALA A 185 8.78 4.94 -1.97
N ASP A 186 9.73 5.81 -2.31
CA ASP A 186 10.08 6.08 -3.70
C ASP A 186 10.79 4.88 -4.30
N TRP A 187 10.20 4.29 -5.35
CA TRP A 187 10.75 3.17 -6.10
C TRP A 187 12.22 3.34 -6.47
N ARG A 188 12.66 4.56 -6.81
CA ARG A 188 14.05 4.85 -7.22
C ARG A 188 15.06 4.58 -6.11
N SER A 189 14.61 4.45 -4.87
CA SER A 189 15.42 4.13 -3.69
C SER A 189 15.38 2.65 -3.29
N VAL A 190 14.54 1.84 -3.95
CA VAL A 190 14.31 0.44 -3.59
C VAL A 190 15.22 -0.48 -4.39
N SER A 191 15.97 -1.33 -3.70
CA SER A 191 16.71 -2.46 -4.26
C SER A 191 15.91 -3.74 -4.09
N VAL A 192 15.29 -4.24 -5.15
CA VAL A 192 14.44 -5.46 -5.13
C VAL A 192 15.13 -6.63 -4.41
N ASP A 193 16.39 -6.92 -4.72
CA ASP A 193 17.10 -8.09 -4.19
C ASP A 193 17.57 -7.95 -2.74
N LYS A 194 17.61 -6.72 -2.21
CA LYS A 194 18.18 -6.42 -0.88
C LYS A 194 17.12 -6.01 0.13
N ASP A 195 16.16 -5.21 -0.34
CA ASP A 195 15.20 -4.53 0.52
C ASP A 195 13.87 -5.30 0.59
N LEU A 196 13.59 -6.22 -0.34
CA LEU A 196 12.32 -6.94 -0.38
C LEU A 196 12.48 -8.41 0.04
N ILE A 197 11.62 -8.84 0.96
CA ILE A 197 11.56 -10.22 1.45
C ILE A 197 10.26 -10.83 0.94
N PRO A 198 10.30 -11.82 0.02
CA PRO A 198 9.09 -12.52 -0.39
C PRO A 198 8.56 -13.33 0.79
N VAL A 199 7.27 -13.18 1.07
CA VAL A 199 6.57 -13.86 2.17
C VAL A 199 5.40 -14.64 1.61
N ARG A 200 5.29 -15.90 2.01
CA ARG A 200 4.11 -16.73 1.73
C ARG A 200 2.96 -16.25 2.61
N PHE A 201 1.87 -15.81 2.00
CA PHE A 201 0.71 -15.25 2.69
C PHE A 201 -0.44 -16.27 2.66
N ILE A 202 -0.55 -17.06 3.74
CA ILE A 202 -1.30 -18.31 3.76
C ILE A 202 -2.71 -18.07 4.31
N TYR A 203 -3.73 -18.32 3.47
CA TYR A 203 -5.15 -18.37 3.83
C TYR A 203 -5.60 -19.83 3.95
N PRO A 204 -6.76 -20.12 4.58
CA PRO A 204 -7.24 -21.50 4.67
C PRO A 204 -7.48 -22.20 3.32
N HIS A 205 -7.80 -21.43 2.28
CA HIS A 205 -8.25 -21.93 0.97
C HIS A 205 -7.36 -21.49 -0.20
N ARG A 206 -6.30 -20.71 0.06
CA ARG A 206 -5.33 -20.30 -0.96
C ARG A 206 -4.03 -19.81 -0.35
N GLU A 207 -2.96 -19.81 -1.14
CA GLU A 207 -1.72 -19.14 -0.80
C GLU A 207 -1.52 -17.94 -1.72
N GLY A 208 -1.30 -16.76 -1.15
CA GLY A 208 -0.80 -15.59 -1.86
C GLY A 208 0.66 -15.34 -1.51
N SER A 209 1.24 -14.26 -2.05
CA SER A 209 2.58 -13.84 -1.64
C SER A 209 2.69 -12.32 -1.68
N ILE A 210 3.32 -11.77 -0.65
CA ILE A 210 3.54 -10.33 -0.44
C ILE A 210 5.04 -10.07 -0.27
N PHE A 211 5.48 -8.82 -0.39
CA PHE A 211 6.81 -8.45 0.11
C PHE A 211 6.69 -7.82 1.49
N HIS A 212 7.50 -8.29 2.43
CA HIS A 212 7.91 -7.46 3.57
C HIS A 212 9.16 -6.68 3.18
N VAL A 213 9.44 -5.61 3.92
CA VAL A 213 10.59 -4.74 3.62
C VAL A 213 11.65 -4.88 4.71
N ARG A 214 12.90 -5.07 4.28
CA ARG A 214 14.11 -5.07 5.09
C ARG A 214 14.59 -3.63 5.25
N HIS A 215 15.14 -3.27 6.42
CA HIS A 215 15.66 -1.93 6.62
C HIS A 215 16.83 -1.62 5.66
N SER A 216 16.87 -0.40 5.15
CA SER A 216 17.92 0.10 4.28
C SER A 216 17.99 1.62 4.38
N GLU A 217 19.19 2.17 4.62
CA GLU A 217 19.43 3.62 4.74
C GLU A 217 19.16 4.37 3.43
N ASN A 218 19.06 3.65 2.31
CA ASN A 218 18.77 4.26 1.01
C ASN A 218 17.29 4.56 0.82
N LEU A 219 16.39 3.87 1.51
CA LEU A 219 14.95 3.99 1.32
C LEU A 219 14.47 5.40 1.66
N LYS A 220 13.82 6.05 0.68
CA LYS A 220 13.25 7.38 0.83
C LYS A 220 11.75 7.29 0.97
N TRP A 221 11.26 7.65 2.14
CA TRP A 221 9.84 7.61 2.47
C TRP A 221 9.22 8.99 2.35
N TYR A 222 8.00 9.02 1.81
CA TYR A 222 7.20 10.22 1.66
C TYR A 222 5.80 10.02 2.23
N TYR A 223 5.18 11.11 2.65
CA TYR A 223 3.76 11.14 3.00
C TYR A 223 3.17 12.49 2.62
N LEU A 224 1.84 12.54 2.52
CA LEU A 224 1.15 13.79 2.26
C LEU A 224 0.58 14.35 3.56
N LYS A 225 1.22 15.39 4.12
CA LYS A 225 0.82 15.98 5.41
C LYS A 225 -0.64 16.43 5.37
N GLU A 226 -1.42 16.07 6.39
CA GLU A 226 -2.83 16.45 6.51
C GLU A 226 -3.63 16.11 5.24
N GLN A 227 -3.39 14.93 4.65
CA GLN A 227 -4.10 14.47 3.45
C GLN A 227 -5.61 14.51 3.68
N THR A 228 -6.32 15.23 2.82
CA THR A 228 -7.77 15.46 2.96
C THR A 228 -8.58 14.39 2.21
N PRO A 229 -9.88 14.22 2.50
CA PRO A 229 -10.74 13.33 1.73
C PRO A 229 -10.88 13.67 0.23
N SER A 230 -10.44 14.86 -0.21
CA SER A 230 -10.40 15.25 -1.63
C SER A 230 -9.07 14.92 -2.31
N GLU A 231 -8.17 14.22 -1.60
CA GLU A 231 -6.84 13.84 -2.06
C GLU A 231 -6.64 12.34 -1.92
N VAL A 232 -6.24 11.71 -3.02
CA VAL A 232 -6.09 10.27 -3.13
C VAL A 232 -4.64 9.93 -3.39
N THR A 233 -4.17 8.85 -2.79
CA THR A 233 -2.86 8.27 -3.08
C THR A 233 -3.08 7.05 -3.96
N LEU A 234 -2.56 7.10 -5.18
CA LEU A 234 -2.45 5.93 -6.05
C LEU A 234 -1.15 5.20 -5.70
N ILE A 235 -1.25 3.90 -5.39
CA ILE A 235 -0.11 3.08 -4.96
C ILE A 235 0.01 1.91 -5.92
N LYS A 236 1.10 1.84 -6.67
CA LYS A 236 1.38 0.69 -7.52
C LYS A 236 1.85 -0.46 -6.64
N CYS A 237 1.10 -1.55 -6.62
CA CYS A 237 1.48 -2.77 -5.90
C CYS A 237 2.11 -3.82 -6.81
N PHE A 238 1.91 -3.71 -8.13
CA PHE A 238 2.49 -4.57 -9.14
C PHE A 238 2.45 -3.91 -10.53
N ASP A 239 3.43 -4.23 -11.36
CA ASP A 239 3.51 -3.90 -12.79
C ASP A 239 4.24 -5.02 -13.54
N SER A 240 3.63 -5.51 -14.62
CA SER A 240 4.24 -6.53 -15.47
C SER A 240 5.36 -5.97 -16.35
N ALA A 241 5.43 -4.65 -16.56
CA ALA A 241 6.50 -4.04 -17.33
C ALA A 241 7.86 -4.09 -16.61
N THR A 242 8.93 -4.38 -17.36
CA THR A 242 10.31 -4.52 -16.87
C THR A 242 11.29 -3.52 -17.50
N ASP A 243 10.78 -2.45 -18.10
CA ASP A 243 11.54 -1.44 -18.87
C ASP A 243 12.12 -0.30 -18.03
N GLY A 244 12.39 -0.57 -16.74
CA GLY A 244 13.02 0.37 -15.81
C GLY A 244 12.07 1.30 -15.06
N ARG A 245 10.77 1.34 -15.42
CA ARG A 245 9.76 2.08 -14.64
C ARG A 245 9.52 1.48 -13.26
N ALA A 246 8.87 2.25 -12.40
CA ALA A 246 8.42 1.75 -11.10
C ALA A 246 7.46 0.57 -11.25
N ARG A 247 7.72 -0.50 -10.50
CA ARG A 247 6.95 -1.75 -10.56
C ARG A 247 6.13 -2.03 -9.32
N LEU A 248 6.48 -1.41 -8.20
CA LEU A 248 5.77 -1.50 -6.93
C LEU A 248 6.15 -0.33 -6.01
N THR A 249 5.46 -0.20 -4.88
CA THR A 249 5.70 0.81 -3.85
C THR A 249 5.55 0.20 -2.46
N PRO A 250 6.65 0.10 -1.70
CA PRO A 250 6.56 -0.13 -0.26
C PRO A 250 5.71 0.92 0.43
N HIS A 251 4.85 0.50 1.34
CA HIS A 251 4.01 1.40 2.12
C HIS A 251 3.83 0.91 3.56
N SER A 252 3.56 1.86 4.45
CA SER A 252 3.31 1.61 5.86
C SER A 252 2.50 2.77 6.45
N ALA A 253 1.72 2.50 7.49
CA ALA A 253 1.36 3.55 8.43
C ALA A 253 2.54 3.82 9.38
N PHE A 254 2.63 5.05 9.88
CA PHE A 254 3.65 5.44 10.86
C PHE A 254 3.07 6.36 11.92
N HIS A 255 3.67 6.37 13.11
CA HIS A 255 3.23 7.25 14.19
C HIS A 255 3.83 8.64 14.04
N ASP A 256 2.98 9.67 13.93
CA ASP A 256 3.40 11.07 14.00
C ASP A 256 3.16 11.62 15.41
N ALA A 257 4.24 11.75 16.19
CA ALA A 257 4.20 12.28 17.55
C ALA A 257 3.86 13.78 17.61
N GLY A 258 3.93 14.50 16.48
CA GLY A 258 3.53 15.90 16.38
C GLY A 258 2.03 16.10 16.16
N SER A 259 1.27 15.02 15.95
CA SER A 259 -0.18 15.11 15.77
C SER A 259 -0.90 15.49 17.06
N PRO A 260 -1.85 16.46 17.03
CA PRO A 260 -2.61 16.84 18.21
C PRO A 260 -3.38 15.64 18.79
N PRO A 261 -3.30 15.34 20.10
CA PRO A 261 -3.95 14.17 20.69
C PRO A 261 -5.48 14.12 20.49
N GLU A 262 -6.12 15.28 20.38
CA GLU A 262 -7.55 15.48 20.16
C GLU A 262 -7.96 15.40 18.69
N ALA A 263 -7.00 15.32 17.76
CA ALA A 263 -7.30 15.19 16.34
C ALA A 263 -8.02 13.85 16.06
N PRO A 264 -8.90 13.81 15.06
CA PRO A 264 -9.62 12.59 14.73
C PRO A 264 -8.65 11.48 14.30
N LYS A 265 -8.91 10.24 14.76
CA LYS A 265 -8.21 9.07 14.24
C LYS A 265 -8.48 8.89 12.76
N ARG A 266 -7.45 8.49 12.02
CA ARG A 266 -7.52 8.30 10.57
C ARG A 266 -8.59 7.28 10.21
N GLN A 267 -9.50 7.67 9.34
CA GLN A 267 -10.37 6.72 8.65
C GLN A 267 -9.99 6.69 7.17
N SER A 268 -10.03 5.52 6.56
CA SER A 268 -9.65 5.38 5.15
C SER A 268 -10.38 4.24 4.45
N ILE A 269 -10.50 4.38 3.14
CA ILE A 269 -10.85 3.30 2.21
C ILE A 269 -9.69 3.08 1.27
N GLU A 270 -9.37 1.82 1.01
CA GLU A 270 -8.43 1.38 0.00
C GLU A 270 -9.16 0.46 -0.99
N VAL A 271 -9.22 0.87 -2.26
CA VAL A 271 -9.80 0.06 -3.34
C VAL A 271 -8.68 -0.55 -4.15
N ARG A 272 -8.72 -1.86 -4.41
CA ARG A 272 -7.68 -2.56 -5.16
C ARG A 272 -8.17 -2.97 -6.53
N ALA A 273 -7.42 -2.58 -7.55
CA ALA A 273 -7.81 -2.80 -8.93
C ALA A 273 -6.68 -3.44 -9.75
N LEU A 274 -7.07 -4.38 -10.61
CA LEU A 274 -6.29 -4.78 -11.77
C LEU A 274 -6.52 -3.77 -12.89
N VAL A 275 -5.45 -3.30 -13.52
CA VAL A 275 -5.45 -2.23 -14.52
C VAL A 275 -4.70 -2.69 -15.76
N PHE A 276 -5.36 -2.64 -16.92
CA PHE A 276 -4.87 -3.23 -18.17
C PHE A 276 -4.76 -2.19 -19.29
N ASP A 277 -3.69 -2.30 -20.09
CA ASP A 277 -3.48 -1.46 -21.28
C ASP A 277 -4.20 -2.01 -22.52
N ALA A 278 -4.80 -3.20 -22.41
CA ALA A 278 -5.65 -3.83 -23.42
C ALA A 278 -7.03 -4.14 -22.83
N GLU A 279 -8.05 -4.20 -23.70
CA GLU A 279 -9.35 -4.82 -23.37
C GLU A 279 -9.21 -6.34 -23.34
#